data_AF-A0A8G1VYR4-F1
#
_entry.id   AF-A0A8G1VYR4-F1
#
_cell.length_a   1.000
_cell.length_b   1.000
_cell.length_c   1.000
_cell.angle_alpha   90.00
_cell.angle_beta   90.00
_cell.angle_gamma   90.00
#
_symmetry.space_group_name_H-M   'P 1'
#
loop_
_entity.id
_entity.type
_entity.pdbx_description
1 polymer ?
#
loop_
_entity_poly.entity_id
_entity_poly.type
_entity_poly.pdbx_seq_one_letter_code
_entity_poly.pdbx_strand_id
1 'polypeptide(L)'
;MKYEPWEVPQLHQQATGAWAKELDEAIDSIADTLVSNRIIFRLGYGFTSLELWIECGRDRFLKALEDSDRLRTPRILPQRPAELELFFITAPDSRPRPRQQQLVLVKCHCEGQQHEPPTPFQAEVVAGVACYHFYFVRCVRYGVHHPWFNLLYERVVRYILARPDEVRAINGRLSYYGRQVFVHAWRQENPGETEFMERVLGVWA
;
A
#
# COMPACT_ATOMS: atom_id res chain seq x y z
N MET A 1 -8.30 -0.91 -18.01
CA MET A 1 -7.98 -0.52 -19.42
C MET A 1 -6.54 -0.93 -19.78
N LYS A 2 -6.19 -1.16 -21.06
CA LYS A 2 -4.81 -1.52 -21.46
C LYS A 2 -4.09 -0.39 -22.22
N TYR A 3 -2.76 -0.33 -22.15
CA TYR A 3 -1.93 0.57 -22.96
C TYR A 3 -0.94 -0.19 -23.83
N GLU A 4 -0.64 0.36 -25.00
CA GLU A 4 0.38 -0.13 -25.92
C GLU A 4 1.77 0.39 -25.55
N PRO A 5 2.86 -0.32 -25.90
CA PRO A 5 4.22 0.14 -25.60
C PRO A 5 4.55 1.55 -26.11
N TRP A 6 3.97 1.97 -27.24
CA TRP A 6 4.21 3.31 -27.81
C TRP A 6 3.51 4.44 -27.03
N GLU A 7 2.54 4.13 -26.16
CA GLU A 7 1.85 5.11 -25.32
C GLU A 7 2.66 5.49 -24.08
N VAL A 8 3.66 4.68 -23.70
CA VAL A 8 4.44 4.84 -22.45
C VAL A 8 5.04 6.24 -22.28
N PRO A 9 5.69 6.86 -23.29
CA PRO A 9 6.24 8.21 -23.13
C PRO A 9 5.18 9.25 -22.79
N GLN A 10 4.00 9.17 -23.42
CA GLN A 10 2.90 10.11 -23.16
C GLN A 10 2.30 9.90 -21.77
N LEU A 11 2.16 8.64 -21.35
CA LEU A 11 1.68 8.29 -20.01
C LEU A 11 2.64 8.78 -18.91
N HIS A 12 3.96 8.65 -19.12
CA HIS A 12 4.97 9.19 -18.20
C HIS A 12 4.89 10.71 -18.10
N GLN A 13 4.71 11.41 -19.22
CA GLN A 13 4.52 12.87 -19.22
C GLN A 13 3.27 13.28 -18.45
N GLN A 14 2.16 12.56 -18.63
CA GLN A 14 0.89 12.80 -17.92
C GLN A 14 0.97 12.43 -16.43
N ALA A 15 1.85 11.51 -16.05
CA ALA A 15 2.05 11.09 -14.67
C ALA A 15 3.05 11.96 -13.90
N THR A 16 3.79 12.83 -14.61
CA THR A 16 4.82 13.66 -13.98
C THR A 16 4.17 14.72 -13.09
N GLY A 17 4.57 14.75 -11.81
CA GLY A 17 4.13 15.78 -10.87
C GLY A 17 2.75 15.55 -10.27
N ALA A 18 2.31 14.29 -10.12
CA ALA A 18 1.15 13.94 -9.30
C ALA A 18 1.26 14.63 -7.92
N TRP A 19 0.19 15.29 -7.47
CA TRP A 19 0.20 15.99 -6.20
C TRP A 19 -0.13 14.99 -5.08
N ALA A 20 -0.04 15.47 -3.84
CA ALA A 20 -0.36 14.69 -2.65
C ALA A 20 -1.75 14.03 -2.74
N LYS A 21 -2.76 14.77 -3.22
CA LYS A 21 -4.15 14.31 -3.29
C LYS A 21 -4.32 13.15 -4.26
N GLU A 22 -3.70 13.22 -5.44
CA GLU A 22 -3.80 12.15 -6.44
C GLU A 22 -3.11 10.87 -5.95
N LEU A 23 -1.99 11.01 -5.23
CA LEU A 23 -1.32 9.88 -4.58
C LEU A 23 -2.23 9.23 -3.52
N ASP A 24 -2.93 10.03 -2.72
CA ASP A 24 -3.84 9.52 -1.69
C ASP A 24 -5.02 8.76 -2.33
N GLU A 25 -5.62 9.31 -3.40
CA GLU A 25 -6.67 8.63 -4.16
C GLU A 25 -6.21 7.30 -4.78
N ALA A 26 -4.96 7.26 -5.29
CA ALA A 26 -4.36 6.05 -5.84
C ALA A 26 -4.16 5.00 -4.74
N ILE A 27 -3.66 5.40 -3.57
CA ILE A 27 -3.42 4.51 -2.43
C ILE A 27 -4.73 3.87 -1.96
N ASP A 28 -5.77 4.67 -1.73
CA ASP A 28 -7.06 4.16 -1.27
C ASP A 28 -7.64 3.14 -2.26
N SER A 29 -7.66 3.48 -3.56
CA SER A 29 -8.19 2.59 -4.59
C SER A 29 -7.40 1.30 -4.75
N ILE A 30 -6.07 1.35 -4.65
CA ILE A 30 -5.20 0.18 -4.75
C ILE A 30 -5.35 -0.68 -3.49
N ALA A 31 -5.36 -0.07 -2.31
CA ALA A 31 -5.52 -0.79 -1.05
C ALA A 31 -6.83 -1.58 -1.03
N ASP A 32 -7.95 -0.95 -1.38
CA ASP A 32 -9.26 -1.60 -1.45
C ASP A 32 -9.26 -2.81 -2.41
N THR A 33 -8.65 -2.63 -3.58
CA THR A 33 -8.56 -3.70 -4.60
C THR A 33 -7.73 -4.87 -4.08
N LEU A 34 -6.57 -4.60 -3.47
CA LEU A 34 -5.66 -5.66 -3.00
C LEU A 34 -6.17 -6.37 -1.75
N VAL A 35 -6.79 -5.65 -0.82
CA VAL A 35 -7.45 -6.23 0.36
C VAL A 35 -8.56 -7.19 -0.06
N SER A 36 -9.43 -6.76 -0.98
CA SER A 36 -10.53 -7.59 -1.51
C SER A 36 -10.03 -8.89 -2.15
N ASN A 37 -8.84 -8.85 -2.77
CA ASN A 37 -8.19 -9.99 -3.39
C ASN A 37 -7.25 -10.78 -2.46
N ARG A 38 -7.19 -10.40 -1.16
CA ARG A 38 -6.30 -10.98 -0.14
C ARG A 38 -4.83 -11.01 -0.60
N ILE A 39 -4.39 -9.89 -1.17
CA ILE A 39 -3.02 -9.67 -1.62
C ILE A 39 -2.36 -8.73 -0.62
N ILE A 40 -1.27 -9.21 -0.01
CA ILE A 40 -0.45 -8.37 0.87
C ILE A 40 0.47 -7.51 0.02
N PHE A 41 0.59 -6.25 0.43
CA PHE A 41 1.46 -5.29 -0.22
C PHE A 41 2.16 -4.39 0.81
N ARG A 42 3.26 -3.80 0.38
CA ARG A 42 3.97 -2.73 1.09
C ARG A 42 4.04 -1.52 0.16
N LEU A 43 3.83 -0.34 0.75
CA LEU A 43 3.94 0.94 0.05
C LEU A 43 5.34 1.53 0.28
N GLY A 44 5.91 2.08 -0.78
CA GLY A 44 7.06 2.97 -0.73
C GLY A 44 6.80 4.22 -1.55
N TYR A 45 7.73 5.16 -1.43
CA TYR A 45 7.60 6.49 -2.01
C TYR A 45 8.72 6.76 -3.01
N GLY A 46 8.35 6.92 -4.28
CA GLY A 46 9.18 7.55 -5.30
C GLY A 46 8.86 9.04 -5.40
N PHE A 47 9.82 9.85 -5.89
CA PHE A 47 9.65 11.31 -5.98
C PHE A 47 8.39 11.75 -6.75
N THR A 48 8.02 11.00 -7.80
CA THR A 48 6.83 11.22 -8.65
C THR A 48 6.00 9.96 -8.86
N SER A 49 6.21 8.92 -8.05
CA SER A 49 5.56 7.62 -8.25
C SER A 49 5.26 6.92 -6.94
N LEU A 50 4.23 6.08 -6.94
CA LEU A 50 3.98 5.13 -5.88
C LEU A 50 4.79 3.86 -6.15
N GLU A 51 5.43 3.30 -5.12
CA GLU A 51 6.10 2.00 -5.23
C GLU A 51 5.33 0.97 -4.41
N LEU A 52 5.10 -0.20 -5.00
CA LEU A 52 4.36 -1.30 -4.40
C LEU A 52 5.22 -2.56 -4.41
N TRP A 53 5.44 -3.17 -3.25
CA TRP A 53 5.98 -4.53 -3.16
C TRP A 53 4.84 -5.47 -2.82
N ILE A 54 4.65 -6.50 -3.63
CA ILE A 54 3.45 -7.32 -3.65
C ILE A 54 3.82 -8.76 -3.38
N GLU A 55 3.21 -9.34 -2.35
CA GLU A 55 3.43 -10.73 -1.94
C GLU A 55 2.53 -11.69 -2.74
N CYS A 56 2.56 -11.57 -4.07
CA CYS A 56 1.98 -12.57 -4.96
C CYS A 56 2.69 -12.60 -6.32
N GLY A 57 2.35 -13.61 -7.12
CA GLY A 57 2.76 -13.67 -8.51
C GLY A 57 2.09 -12.57 -9.35
N ARG A 58 2.79 -12.14 -10.40
CA ARG A 58 2.35 -11.09 -11.34
C ARG A 58 0.97 -11.38 -11.94
N ASP A 59 0.69 -12.62 -12.33
CA ASP A 59 -0.57 -12.98 -12.98
C ASP A 59 -1.76 -12.85 -12.02
N ARG A 60 -1.57 -13.21 -10.75
CA ARG A 60 -2.59 -13.00 -9.70
C ARG A 60 -2.81 -11.51 -9.44
N PHE A 61 -1.74 -10.72 -9.39
CA PHE A 61 -1.83 -9.27 -9.24
C PHE A 61 -2.60 -8.64 -10.41
N LEU A 62 -2.23 -8.95 -11.64
CA LEU A 62 -2.92 -8.43 -12.84
C LEU A 62 -4.38 -8.85 -12.89
N LYS A 63 -4.70 -10.09 -12.52
CA LYS A 63 -6.08 -10.57 -12.43
C LYS A 63 -6.90 -9.80 -11.40
N ALA A 64 -6.31 -9.47 -10.25
CA ALA A 64 -6.96 -8.65 -9.23
C ALA A 64 -7.31 -7.24 -9.72
N LEU A 65 -6.62 -6.75 -10.75
CA LEU A 65 -6.80 -5.41 -11.32
C LEU A 65 -7.61 -5.40 -12.63
N GLU A 66 -8.02 -6.57 -13.14
CA GLU A 66 -8.58 -6.71 -14.49
C GLU A 66 -9.86 -5.87 -14.69
N ASP A 67 -10.70 -5.81 -13.67
CA ASP A 67 -11.96 -5.07 -13.67
C ASP A 67 -11.84 -3.60 -13.24
N SER A 68 -10.61 -3.11 -12.98
CA SER A 68 -10.40 -1.73 -12.60
C SER A 68 -10.61 -0.77 -13.78
N ASP A 69 -11.54 0.15 -13.62
CA ASP A 69 -11.78 1.28 -14.50
C ASP A 69 -10.72 2.39 -14.34
N ARG A 70 -10.07 2.46 -13.18
CA ARG A 70 -9.06 3.48 -12.86
C ARG A 70 -7.63 3.05 -13.15
N LEU A 71 -7.34 1.76 -13.26
CA LEU A 71 -5.98 1.29 -13.54
C LEU A 71 -5.77 0.98 -15.02
N ARG A 72 -4.70 1.54 -15.57
CA ARG A 72 -4.19 1.25 -16.91
C ARG A 72 -2.99 0.32 -16.82
N THR A 73 -3.12 -0.87 -17.40
CA THR A 73 -2.11 -1.93 -17.38
C THR A 73 -1.51 -2.12 -18.79
N PRO A 74 -0.29 -2.64 -18.93
CA PRO A 74 0.29 -2.87 -20.25
C PRO A 74 -0.43 -3.99 -21.01
N ARG A 75 -0.54 -3.85 -22.34
CA ARG A 75 -1.08 -4.90 -23.23
C ARG A 75 -0.14 -6.11 -23.35
N ILE A 76 1.17 -5.85 -23.31
CA ILE A 76 2.23 -6.87 -23.41
C ILE A 76 3.08 -6.77 -22.14
N LEU A 77 3.25 -7.90 -21.45
CA LEU A 77 4.03 -7.94 -20.22
C LEU A 77 5.53 -7.99 -20.52
N PRO A 78 6.37 -7.22 -19.79
CA PRO A 78 7.82 -7.30 -19.94
C PRO A 78 8.34 -8.71 -19.59
N GLN A 79 9.43 -9.13 -20.26
CA GLN A 79 10.03 -10.45 -20.05
C GLN A 79 10.68 -10.62 -18.68
N ARG A 80 11.14 -9.53 -18.04
CA ARG A 80 11.58 -9.57 -16.64
C ARG A 80 10.36 -9.50 -15.71
N PRO A 81 10.08 -10.53 -14.90
CA PRO A 81 8.79 -10.67 -14.21
C PRO A 81 8.64 -9.87 -12.91
N ALA A 82 9.73 -9.28 -12.40
CA ALA A 82 9.73 -8.67 -11.07
C ALA A 82 9.22 -7.23 -11.04
N GLU A 83 9.23 -6.48 -12.16
CA GLU A 83 8.85 -5.06 -12.20
C GLU A 83 7.77 -4.80 -13.25
N LEU A 84 6.71 -4.08 -12.85
CA LEU A 84 5.57 -3.72 -13.67
C LEU A 84 5.18 -2.27 -13.40
N GLU A 85 4.99 -1.48 -14.46
CA GLU A 85 4.44 -0.14 -14.34
C GLU A 85 2.93 -0.15 -14.61
N LEU A 86 2.17 0.56 -13.77
CA LEU A 86 0.75 0.81 -13.93
C LEU A 86 0.50 2.31 -13.86
N PHE A 87 -0.59 2.77 -14.48
CA PHE A 87 -1.03 4.15 -14.36
C PHE A 87 -2.41 4.19 -13.70
N PHE A 88 -2.51 4.86 -12.56
CA PHE A 88 -3.79 5.15 -11.95
C PHE A 88 -4.36 6.44 -12.52
N ILE A 89 -5.62 6.38 -12.96
CA ILE A 89 -6.37 7.47 -13.56
C ILE A 89 -7.16 8.13 -12.44
N THR A 90 -6.76 9.35 -12.09
CA THR A 90 -7.48 10.18 -11.13
C THR A 90 -8.78 10.68 -11.73
N ALA A 91 -9.78 10.88 -10.88
CA ALA A 91 -11.01 11.53 -11.32
C ALA A 91 -10.67 12.98 -11.72
N PRO A 92 -11.28 13.52 -12.79
CA PRO A 92 -11.09 14.92 -13.12
C PRO A 92 -11.57 15.80 -11.95
N ASP A 93 -10.67 16.64 -11.43
CA ASP A 93 -11.01 17.58 -10.36
C ASP A 93 -12.16 18.48 -10.82
N SER A 94 -13.14 18.74 -9.96
CA SER A 94 -14.35 19.51 -10.30
C SER A 94 -14.09 20.99 -10.56
N ARG A 95 -12.81 21.42 -10.54
CA ARG A 95 -12.39 22.82 -10.68
C ARG A 95 -12.20 23.18 -12.16
N PRO A 96 -12.57 24.41 -12.57
CA PRO A 96 -12.44 24.87 -13.94
C PRO A 96 -10.97 25.24 -14.25
N ARG A 97 -10.13 24.27 -14.60
CA ARG A 97 -8.77 24.49 -15.13
C ARG A 97 -8.48 23.55 -16.30
N PRO A 98 -7.49 23.86 -17.18
CA PRO A 98 -7.25 23.07 -18.39
C PRO A 98 -6.94 21.62 -18.01
N ARG A 99 -7.74 20.71 -18.57
CA ARG A 99 -7.73 19.27 -18.29
C ARG A 99 -6.44 18.63 -18.80
N GLN A 100 -5.48 18.40 -17.91
CA GLN A 100 -4.56 17.27 -18.07
C GLN A 100 -4.98 16.23 -17.04
N GLN A 101 -5.35 15.03 -17.49
CA GLN A 101 -5.49 13.88 -16.60
C GLN A 101 -4.19 13.73 -15.82
N GLN A 102 -4.26 13.85 -14.49
CA GLN A 102 -3.11 13.69 -13.63
C GLN A 102 -3.02 12.20 -13.29
N LEU A 103 -2.26 11.47 -14.09
CA LEU A 103 -2.03 10.06 -13.82
C LEU A 103 -1.11 9.93 -12.61
N VAL A 104 -1.21 8.82 -11.88
CA VAL A 104 -0.19 8.42 -10.92
C VAL A 104 0.53 7.21 -11.48
N LEU A 105 1.86 7.33 -11.64
CA LEU A 105 2.71 6.18 -11.95
C LEU A 105 2.83 5.30 -10.72
N VAL A 106 2.53 4.02 -10.88
CA VAL A 106 2.65 3.00 -9.85
C VAL A 106 3.65 1.95 -10.32
N LYS A 107 4.79 1.86 -9.63
CA LYS A 107 5.82 0.86 -9.87
C LYS A 107 5.57 -0.33 -8.96
N CYS A 108 5.41 -1.50 -9.54
CA CYS A 108 5.00 -2.72 -8.85
C CYS A 108 6.14 -3.73 -8.88
N HIS A 109 6.46 -4.28 -7.72
CA HIS A 109 7.48 -5.29 -7.48
C HIS A 109 6.81 -6.58 -7.02
N CYS A 110 6.67 -7.57 -7.90
CA CYS A 110 6.02 -8.84 -7.57
C CYS A 110 7.05 -9.84 -7.03
N GLU A 111 6.92 -10.24 -5.77
CA GLU A 111 7.91 -11.10 -5.11
C GLU A 111 7.80 -12.58 -5.52
N GLY A 112 6.67 -13.01 -6.12
CA GLY A 112 6.50 -14.35 -6.68
C GLY A 112 6.43 -15.50 -5.66
N GLN A 113 6.82 -15.27 -4.40
CA GLN A 113 6.63 -16.22 -3.31
C GLN A 113 5.23 -16.04 -2.71
N GLN A 114 4.40 -17.06 -2.84
CA GLN A 114 3.09 -17.08 -2.19
C GLN A 114 3.23 -17.76 -0.84
N HIS A 115 3.30 -16.96 0.23
CA HIS A 115 2.94 -17.43 1.57
C HIS A 115 1.46 -17.86 1.59
N GLU A 116 1.02 -18.56 2.64
CA GLU A 116 -0.40 -18.87 2.80
C GLU A 116 -1.26 -17.60 2.65
N PRO A 117 -2.41 -17.68 1.92
CA PRO A 117 -3.27 -16.53 1.72
C PRO A 117 -3.73 -15.99 3.08
N PRO A 118 -3.62 -14.67 3.34
CA PRO A 118 -4.08 -14.12 4.59
C PRO A 118 -5.61 -14.26 4.73
N THR A 119 -6.09 -14.27 5.96
CA THR A 119 -7.52 -14.05 6.23
C THR A 119 -7.93 -12.64 5.76
N PRO A 120 -9.23 -12.36 5.53
CA PRO A 120 -9.70 -11.00 5.23
C PRO A 120 -9.25 -9.98 6.28
N PHE A 121 -9.35 -10.36 7.56
CA PHE A 121 -8.92 -9.53 8.68
C PHE A 121 -7.41 -9.23 8.62
N GLN A 122 -6.58 -10.25 8.39
CA GLN A 122 -5.14 -10.08 8.23
C GLN A 122 -4.79 -9.15 7.06
N ALA A 123 -5.47 -9.30 5.92
CA ALA A 123 -5.25 -8.42 4.76
C ALA A 123 -5.58 -6.95 5.09
N GLU A 124 -6.68 -6.70 5.79
CA GLU A 124 -7.05 -5.36 6.26
C GLU A 124 -6.01 -4.76 7.22
N VAL A 125 -5.52 -5.56 8.18
CA VAL A 125 -4.49 -5.11 9.13
C VAL A 125 -3.20 -4.74 8.41
N VAL A 126 -2.70 -5.60 7.51
CA VAL A 126 -1.44 -5.30 6.80
C VAL A 126 -1.60 -4.09 5.88
N ALA A 127 -2.72 -3.96 5.18
CA ALA A 127 -2.99 -2.78 4.35
C ALA A 127 -3.05 -1.49 5.19
N GLY A 128 -3.75 -1.51 6.33
CA GLY A 128 -3.80 -0.37 7.25
C GLY A 128 -2.43 0.02 7.77
N VAL A 129 -1.60 -0.96 8.14
CA VAL A 129 -0.21 -0.76 8.56
C VAL A 129 0.66 -0.20 7.42
N ALA A 130 0.50 -0.70 6.20
CA ALA A 130 1.24 -0.23 5.04
C ALA A 130 0.91 1.25 4.74
N CYS A 131 -0.36 1.62 4.78
CA CYS A 131 -0.82 3.00 4.61
C CYS A 131 -0.32 3.91 5.74
N TYR A 132 -0.45 3.47 7.00
CA TYR A 132 0.08 4.21 8.14
C TYR A 132 1.59 4.48 8.02
N HIS A 133 2.38 3.45 7.68
CA HIS A 133 3.81 3.59 7.48
C HIS A 133 4.13 4.61 6.37
N PHE A 134 3.43 4.55 5.25
CA PHE A 134 3.61 5.50 4.15
C PHE A 134 3.37 6.96 4.61
N TYR A 135 2.28 7.23 5.31
CA TYR A 135 1.97 8.56 5.83
C TYR A 135 2.93 9.00 6.94
N PHE A 136 3.38 8.08 7.80
CA PHE A 136 4.38 8.36 8.82
C PHE A 136 5.68 8.89 8.19
N VAL A 137 6.20 8.19 7.18
CA VAL A 137 7.43 8.59 6.48
C VAL A 137 7.24 9.97 5.83
N ARG A 138 6.06 10.26 5.26
CA ARG A 138 5.77 11.59 4.71
C ARG A 138 5.76 12.68 5.79
N CYS A 139 5.14 12.41 6.94
CA CYS A 139 5.11 13.34 8.06
C CYS A 139 6.53 13.64 8.57
N VAL A 140 7.34 12.61 8.80
CA VAL A 140 8.68 12.75 9.37
C VAL A 140 9.66 13.37 8.36
N ARG A 141 9.67 12.89 7.11
CA ARG A 141 10.67 13.29 6.12
C ARG A 141 10.37 14.64 5.47
N TYR A 142 9.09 14.99 5.33
CA TYR A 142 8.67 16.19 4.60
C TYR A 142 7.93 17.21 5.47
N GLY A 143 7.72 16.93 6.76
CA GLY A 143 7.03 17.85 7.68
C GLY A 143 5.54 18.04 7.37
N VAL A 144 4.94 17.17 6.55
CA VAL A 144 3.55 17.27 6.13
C VAL A 144 2.69 16.36 7.00
N HIS A 145 2.00 16.93 7.99
CA HIS A 145 1.05 16.17 8.81
C HIS A 145 -0.22 15.86 8.01
N HIS A 146 -0.51 14.57 7.81
CA HIS A 146 -1.70 14.14 7.09
C HIS A 146 -2.92 14.06 8.03
N PRO A 147 -4.10 14.61 7.68
CA PRO A 147 -5.28 14.61 8.55
C PRO A 147 -5.71 13.20 9.00
N TRP A 148 -5.47 12.21 8.15
CA TRP A 148 -5.85 10.82 8.40
C TRP A 148 -4.84 10.05 9.26
N PHE A 149 -3.69 10.64 9.58
CA PHE A 149 -2.60 9.94 10.26
C PHE A 149 -3.03 9.36 11.62
N ASN A 150 -3.66 10.18 12.49
CA ASN A 150 -4.15 9.73 13.79
C ASN A 150 -5.32 8.74 13.66
N LEU A 151 -6.21 8.94 12.68
CA LEU A 151 -7.33 8.03 12.43
C LEU A 151 -6.87 6.64 11.97
N LEU A 152 -5.85 6.59 11.10
CA LEU A 152 -5.22 5.34 10.66
C LEU A 152 -4.54 4.64 11.83
N TYR A 153 -3.81 5.40 12.66
CA TYR A 153 -3.19 4.87 13.87
C TYR A 153 -4.23 4.24 14.80
N GLU A 154 -5.28 4.98 15.17
CA GLU A 154 -6.34 4.47 16.04
C GLU A 154 -7.04 3.24 15.46
N ARG A 155 -7.32 3.23 14.15
CA ARG A 155 -7.93 2.08 13.47
C ARG A 155 -7.03 0.85 13.53
N VAL A 156 -5.73 1.02 13.26
CA VAL A 156 -4.76 -0.07 13.32
C VAL A 156 -4.64 -0.60 14.75
N VAL A 157 -4.55 0.27 15.75
CA VAL A 157 -4.55 -0.12 17.18
C VAL A 157 -5.80 -0.92 17.53
N ARG A 158 -7.00 -0.46 17.13
CA ARG A 158 -8.26 -1.19 17.41
C ARG A 158 -8.29 -2.57 16.78
N TYR A 159 -7.84 -2.72 15.53
CA TYR A 159 -7.76 -4.03 14.89
C TYR A 159 -6.80 -4.96 15.64
N ILE A 160 -5.62 -4.45 15.97
CA ILE A 160 -4.59 -5.16 16.70
C ILE A 160 -5.11 -5.75 18.02
N LEU A 161 -5.87 -4.96 18.76
CA LEU A 161 -6.43 -5.38 20.04
C LEU A 161 -7.63 -6.32 19.89
N ALA A 162 -8.37 -6.22 18.77
CA ALA A 162 -9.56 -7.04 18.55
C ALA A 162 -9.23 -8.53 18.33
N ARG A 163 -8.13 -8.86 17.63
CA ARG A 163 -7.73 -10.25 17.34
C ARG A 163 -6.20 -10.45 17.36
N PRO A 164 -5.58 -10.47 18.55
CA PRO A 164 -4.13 -10.51 18.69
C PRO A 164 -3.44 -11.71 18.03
N ASP A 165 -4.06 -12.89 18.08
CA ASP A 165 -3.50 -14.11 17.49
C ASP A 165 -3.44 -14.03 15.95
N GLU A 166 -4.46 -13.45 15.31
CA GLU A 166 -4.45 -13.23 13.87
C GLU A 166 -3.35 -12.25 13.45
N VAL A 167 -3.09 -11.22 14.27
CA VAL A 167 -2.00 -10.26 14.02
C VAL A 167 -0.63 -10.87 14.25
N ARG A 168 -0.47 -11.69 15.29
CA ARG A 168 0.79 -12.42 15.55
C ARG A 168 1.16 -13.30 14.35
N ALA A 169 0.19 -13.96 13.71
CA ALA A 169 0.41 -14.80 12.54
C ALA A 169 0.96 -14.05 11.32
N ILE A 170 0.72 -12.74 11.21
CA ILE A 170 1.22 -11.89 10.12
C ILE A 170 2.37 -10.96 10.53
N ASN A 171 2.91 -11.10 11.74
CA ASN A 171 3.96 -10.23 12.25
C ASN A 171 5.17 -10.12 11.30
N GLY A 172 5.63 -11.23 10.73
CA GLY A 172 6.76 -11.26 9.79
C GLY A 172 6.50 -10.48 8.49
N ARG A 173 5.24 -10.16 8.19
CA ARG A 173 4.79 -9.45 6.99
C ARG A 173 4.55 -7.96 7.25
N LEU A 174 4.51 -7.55 8.52
CA LEU A 174 4.36 -6.15 8.90
C LEU A 174 5.67 -5.37 8.68
N SER A 175 5.55 -4.11 8.24
CA SER A 175 6.70 -3.20 8.19
C SER A 175 7.28 -2.98 9.59
N TYR A 176 8.53 -2.52 9.68
CA TYR A 176 9.16 -2.18 10.96
C TYR A 176 8.28 -1.26 11.82
N TYR A 177 7.77 -0.17 11.24
CA TYR A 177 6.88 0.75 11.95
C TYR A 177 5.51 0.14 12.28
N GLY A 178 5.00 -0.76 11.44
CA GLY A 178 3.82 -1.54 11.76
C GLY A 178 3.98 -2.39 13.03
N ARG A 179 5.13 -3.05 13.16
CA ARG A 179 5.45 -3.83 14.36
C ARG A 179 5.57 -2.95 15.60
N GLN A 180 6.08 -1.72 15.48
CA GLN A 180 6.11 -0.75 16.57
C GLN A 180 4.71 -0.34 17.05
N VAL A 181 3.76 -0.12 16.12
CA VAL A 181 2.36 0.17 16.49
C VAL A 181 1.74 -1.02 17.23
N PHE A 182 2.01 -2.24 16.77
CA PHE A 182 1.56 -3.46 17.45
C PHE A 182 2.10 -3.58 18.88
N VAL A 183 3.41 -3.38 19.07
CA VAL A 183 4.02 -3.34 20.41
C VAL A 183 3.34 -2.28 21.27
N HIS A 184 3.23 -1.05 20.78
CA HIS A 184 2.67 0.05 21.56
C HIS A 184 1.23 -0.24 22.01
N ALA A 185 0.36 -0.67 21.09
CA ALA A 185 -1.01 -1.05 21.42
C ALA A 185 -1.05 -2.17 22.48
N TRP A 186 -0.22 -3.20 22.30
CA TRP A 186 -0.13 -4.31 23.25
C TRP A 186 0.30 -3.86 24.65
N ARG A 187 1.30 -2.97 24.74
CA ARG A 187 1.79 -2.42 26.01
C ARG A 187 0.70 -1.70 26.80
N GLN A 188 -0.20 -0.99 26.12
CA GLN A 188 -1.27 -0.25 26.77
C GLN A 188 -2.30 -1.18 27.43
N GLU A 189 -2.65 -2.28 26.76
CA GLU A 189 -3.66 -3.23 27.27
C GLU A 189 -3.08 -4.31 28.19
N ASN A 190 -1.81 -4.70 27.96
CA ASN A 190 -1.17 -5.83 28.63
C ASN A 190 0.23 -5.46 29.15
N PRO A 191 0.35 -4.47 30.06
CA PRO A 191 1.65 -3.93 30.49
C PRO A 191 2.57 -5.02 31.08
N GLY A 192 2.01 -6.04 31.74
CA GLY A 192 2.77 -7.16 32.33
C GLY A 192 3.33 -8.19 31.34
N GLU A 193 2.86 -8.21 30.09
CA GLU A 193 3.32 -9.16 29.05
C GLU A 193 4.17 -8.50 27.96
N THR A 194 4.50 -7.23 28.18
CA THR A 194 5.21 -6.34 27.25
C THR A 194 6.56 -6.91 26.80
N GLU A 195 7.43 -7.30 27.73
CA GLU A 195 8.77 -7.81 27.38
C GLU A 195 8.74 -9.08 26.55
N PHE A 196 7.73 -9.94 26.77
CA PHE A 196 7.56 -11.15 25.99
C PHE A 196 7.18 -10.82 24.54
N MET A 197 6.23 -9.93 24.34
CA MET A 197 5.81 -9.53 22.99
C MET A 197 6.91 -8.74 22.25
N GLU A 198 7.68 -7.89 22.90
CA GLU A 198 8.81 -7.21 22.27
C GLU A 198 9.84 -8.19 21.71
N ARG A 199 10.13 -9.28 22.45
CA ARG A 199 11.04 -10.35 22.01
C ARG A 199 10.48 -11.09 20.80
N VAL A 200 9.20 -11.46 20.84
CA VAL A 200 8.51 -12.16 19.74
C VAL A 200 8.50 -11.33 18.45
N LEU A 201 8.42 -10.01 18.58
CA LEU A 201 8.26 -9.10 17.45
C LEU A 201 9.58 -8.62 16.85
N GLY A 202 10.72 -8.88 17.52
CA GLY A 202 12.04 -8.43 17.07
C GLY A 202 12.19 -6.92 17.10
N VAL A 203 11.51 -6.26 18.05
CA VAL A 203 11.41 -4.79 18.17
C VAL A 203 12.39 -4.24 19.23
N TRP A 204 13.30 -5.08 19.73
CA TRP A 204 14.29 -4.67 20.71
C TRP A 204 15.17 -3.54 20.17
N ALA A 205 15.33 -2.52 21.01
CA ALA A 205 16.26 -1.40 20.85
C ALA A 205 17.71 -1.86 20.99
#